data_AF-A0A8J3Q5V3-F1
#
_entry.id   AF-A0A8J3Q5V3-F1
#
_cell.length_a   1.000
_cell.length_b   1.000
_cell.length_c   1.000
_cell.angle_alpha   90.00
_cell.angle_beta   90.00
_cell.angle_gamma   90.00
#
_symmetry.space_group_name_H-M   'P 1'
#
loop_
_entity.id
_entity.type
_entity.pdbx_description
1 polymer ?
#
loop_
_entity_poly.entity_id
_entity_poly.type
_entity_poly.pdbx_seq_one_letter_code
_entity_poly.pdbx_strand_id
1 'polypeptide(L)'
;MSAVDSAVRRLTPLIGREALRLARHPLLWLVPVIVIVTTALDSASNGRTAGYWYGTIFVAVAFFSPLIVLFTANLVASSARRGRAEETLNVTPTTDTRRAWAMSLGIALPLAATGAIAAGAMALVDSLNDIPPAQLQTAGELAQLPFILAGAGLLGVLAARWLPFAGGVLITFIMSTLGALVAFRRFDSGTWWMWWSTSATLEDVEAPAVPGEPWLHAAYLAGLCACAIIAAVYRDRTQWKRLALIGGPVLVATLALGWLQLR
;
A
#
# COMPACT_ATOMS: atom_id res chain seq x y z
N MET A 1 -31.37 18.84 -1.63
CA MET A 1 -30.15 18.30 -0.99
C MET A 1 -30.26 16.79 -1.04
N SER A 2 -29.36 16.11 -1.75
CA SER A 2 -29.54 14.69 -2.11
C SER A 2 -29.14 13.76 -0.96
N ALA A 3 -29.66 12.52 -0.95
CA ALA A 3 -29.26 11.51 0.04
C ALA A 3 -27.75 11.23 0.03
N VAL A 4 -27.09 11.40 -1.13
CA VAL A 4 -25.65 11.25 -1.33
C VAL A 4 -24.88 12.33 -0.54
N ASP A 5 -25.30 13.59 -0.61
CA ASP A 5 -24.65 14.70 0.11
C ASP A 5 -24.66 14.48 1.63
N SER A 6 -25.76 13.91 2.13
CA SER A 6 -25.92 13.59 3.55
C SER A 6 -25.04 12.42 4.01
N ALA A 7 -24.79 11.44 3.14
CA ALA A 7 -23.94 10.30 3.42
C ALA A 7 -22.46 10.70 3.41
N VAL A 8 -22.04 11.50 2.42
CA VAL A 8 -20.68 12.03 2.30
C VAL A 8 -20.32 12.88 3.52
N ARG A 9 -21.17 13.84 3.92
CA ARG A 9 -20.92 14.68 5.11
C ARG A 9 -20.70 13.88 6.40
N ARG A 10 -21.34 12.72 6.56
CA ARG A 10 -21.20 11.87 7.74
C ARG A 10 -19.95 10.97 7.68
N LEU A 11 -19.44 10.68 6.49
CA LEU A 11 -18.25 9.84 6.28
C LEU A 11 -16.95 10.62 6.46
N THR A 12 -16.88 11.86 5.99
CA THR A 12 -15.67 12.70 6.06
C THR A 12 -15.04 12.78 7.45
N PRO A 13 -15.76 13.06 8.55
CA PRO A 13 -15.13 13.14 9.87
C PRO A 13 -14.62 11.78 10.36
N LEU A 14 -15.25 10.68 9.96
CA LEU A 14 -14.81 9.33 10.31
C LEU A 14 -13.51 8.98 9.58
N ILE A 15 -13.45 9.28 8.27
CA ILE A 15 -12.24 9.11 7.45
C ILE A 15 -11.07 9.90 8.06
N GLY A 16 -11.31 11.17 8.41
CA GLY A 16 -10.28 12.02 9.02
C GLY A 16 -9.77 11.49 10.36
N ARG A 17 -10.65 10.91 11.18
CA ARG A 17 -10.25 10.32 12.47
C ARG A 17 -9.37 9.08 12.29
N GLU A 18 -9.70 8.19 11.36
CA GLU A 18 -8.88 7.00 11.10
C GLU A 18 -7.55 7.37 10.44
N ALA A 19 -7.55 8.34 9.52
CA ALA A 19 -6.34 8.92 8.95
C ALA A 19 -5.40 9.49 10.03
N LEU A 20 -5.95 10.27 10.98
CA LEU A 20 -5.16 10.85 12.06
C LEU A 20 -4.62 9.80 13.02
N ARG A 21 -5.39 8.73 13.30
CA ARG A 21 -4.91 7.60 14.11
C ARG A 21 -3.76 6.88 13.45
N LEU A 22 -3.86 6.63 12.15
CA LEU A 22 -2.78 6.05 11.37
C LEU A 22 -1.55 6.95 11.43
N ALA A 23 -1.68 8.23 11.05
CA ALA A 23 -0.58 9.18 11.00
C ALA A 23 0.14 9.38 12.36
N ARG A 24 -0.56 9.23 13.48
CA ARG A 24 0.02 9.33 14.83
C ARG A 24 0.58 8.01 15.36
N HIS A 25 0.49 6.93 14.59
CA HIS A 25 0.92 5.61 15.07
C HIS A 25 2.45 5.56 15.20
N PRO A 26 3.01 5.15 16.36
CA PRO A 26 4.44 5.18 16.64
C PRO A 26 5.27 4.41 15.60
N LEU A 27 4.76 3.29 15.09
CA LEU A 27 5.45 2.50 14.08
C LEU A 27 5.67 3.23 12.75
N LEU A 28 4.79 4.17 12.35
CA LEU A 28 5.03 4.93 11.11
C LEU A 28 6.24 5.86 11.24
N TRP A 29 6.60 6.27 12.45
CA TRP A 29 7.80 7.07 12.70
C TRP A 29 9.09 6.28 12.52
N LEU A 30 9.03 4.94 12.45
CA LEU A 30 10.20 4.14 12.10
C LEU A 30 10.69 4.45 10.68
N VAL A 31 9.80 4.77 9.74
CA VAL A 31 10.20 5.13 8.36
C VAL A 31 11.12 6.36 8.34
N PRO A 32 10.72 7.55 8.83
CA PRO A 32 11.60 8.70 8.85
C PRO A 32 12.83 8.49 9.74
N VAL A 33 12.73 7.73 10.83
CA VAL A 33 13.91 7.40 11.67
C VAL A 33 14.92 6.57 10.89
N ILE A 34 14.49 5.52 10.18
CA ILE A 34 15.37 4.70 9.33
C ILE A 34 16.01 5.60 8.28
N VAL A 35 15.22 6.43 7.59
CA VAL A 35 15.74 7.38 6.59
C VAL A 35 16.78 8.32 7.18
N ILE A 36 16.50 8.92 8.34
CA ILE A 36 17.45 9.84 9.00
C ILE A 36 18.73 9.11 9.42
N VAL A 37 18.63 7.89 9.96
CA VAL A 37 19.79 7.14 10.41
C VAL A 37 20.64 6.66 9.23
N THR A 38 20.04 6.07 8.20
CA THR A 38 20.76 5.61 7.01
C THR A 38 21.41 6.78 6.30
N THR A 39 20.68 7.89 6.14
CA THR A 39 21.27 9.10 5.57
C THR A 39 22.40 9.60 6.46
N ALA A 40 22.22 9.83 7.77
CA ALA A 40 23.26 10.36 8.64
C ALA A 40 24.57 9.54 8.60
N LEU A 41 24.48 8.21 8.57
CA LEU A 41 25.63 7.31 8.43
C LEU A 41 26.38 7.55 7.10
N ASP A 42 25.67 7.73 6.00
CA ASP A 42 26.26 8.01 4.68
C ASP A 42 26.67 9.47 4.47
N SER A 43 26.14 10.43 5.26
CA SER A 43 26.68 11.80 5.28
C SER A 43 28.14 11.83 5.70
N ALA A 44 28.52 10.93 6.60
CA ALA A 44 29.86 10.88 7.16
C ALA A 44 30.91 10.33 6.16
N SER A 45 30.49 9.79 5.01
CA SER A 45 31.38 9.11 4.04
C SER A 45 31.83 9.99 2.84
N ASN A 46 31.52 11.29 2.84
CA ASN A 46 31.94 12.29 1.82
C ASN A 46 31.54 11.96 0.36
N GLY A 47 30.32 12.38 -0.01
CA GLY A 47 29.91 12.60 -1.40
C GLY A 47 28.55 12.03 -1.74
N ARG A 48 27.46 12.75 -1.41
CA ARG A 48 26.11 12.35 -1.83
C ARG A 48 25.78 12.93 -3.20
N THR A 49 25.55 12.06 -4.17
CA THR A 49 25.05 12.42 -5.51
C THR A 49 23.51 12.51 -5.54
N ALA A 50 22.93 13.08 -6.59
CA ALA A 50 21.49 13.02 -6.81
C ALA A 50 20.98 11.56 -6.88
N GLY A 51 21.76 10.67 -7.51
CA GLY A 51 21.45 9.24 -7.59
C GLY A 51 21.37 8.55 -6.21
N TYR A 52 22.23 8.92 -5.27
CA TYR A 52 22.17 8.43 -3.89
C TYR A 52 20.82 8.78 -3.22
N TRP A 53 20.39 10.04 -3.33
CA TRP A 53 19.11 10.48 -2.76
C TRP A 53 17.91 9.83 -3.44
N TYR A 54 17.98 9.69 -4.76
CA TYR A 54 16.96 9.00 -5.56
C TYR A 54 16.76 7.56 -5.09
N GLY A 55 17.85 6.78 -5.00
CA GLY A 55 17.83 5.41 -4.50
C GLY A 55 17.36 5.31 -3.05
N THR A 56 17.79 6.24 -2.19
CA THR A 56 17.37 6.29 -0.78
C THR A 56 15.86 6.50 -0.64
N ILE A 57 15.28 7.43 -1.39
CA ILE A 57 13.83 7.67 -1.39
C ILE A 57 13.10 6.43 -1.89
N PHE A 58 13.57 5.85 -2.99
CA PHE A 58 12.97 4.63 -3.55
C PHE A 58 12.99 3.49 -2.55
N VAL A 59 14.12 3.18 -1.94
CA VAL A 59 14.22 2.11 -0.92
C VAL A 59 13.33 2.44 0.28
N ALA A 60 13.37 3.65 0.82
CA ALA A 60 12.52 4.00 1.96
C ALA A 60 11.02 3.78 1.69
N VAL A 61 10.56 4.18 0.49
CA VAL A 61 9.14 4.22 0.13
C VAL A 61 8.65 2.90 -0.47
N ALA A 62 9.44 2.27 -1.33
CA ALA A 62 9.08 1.02 -2.00
C ALA A 62 9.50 -0.22 -1.19
N PHE A 63 10.49 -0.14 -0.30
CA PHE A 63 10.97 -1.30 0.48
C PHE A 63 10.40 -1.31 1.90
N PHE A 64 10.73 -0.32 2.73
CA PHE A 64 10.43 -0.36 4.16
C PHE A 64 9.00 0.07 4.48
N SER A 65 8.52 1.11 3.79
CA SER A 65 7.21 1.70 4.08
C SER A 65 6.05 0.72 3.90
N PRO A 66 5.96 -0.12 2.83
CA PRO A 66 4.83 -1.02 2.65
C PRO A 66 4.72 -2.04 3.80
N LEU A 67 5.86 -2.57 4.28
CA LEU A 67 5.89 -3.49 5.41
C LEU A 67 5.38 -2.82 6.69
N ILE A 68 5.94 -1.67 7.05
CA ILE A 68 5.56 -0.94 8.26
C ILE A 68 4.08 -0.55 8.21
N VAL A 69 3.63 -0.07 7.06
CA VAL A 69 2.24 0.34 6.79
C VAL A 69 1.28 -0.85 6.90
N LEU A 70 1.62 -2.00 6.34
CA LEU A 70 0.83 -3.23 6.42
C LEU A 70 0.52 -3.60 7.89
N PHE A 71 1.56 -3.68 8.72
CA PHE A 71 1.41 -4.03 10.13
C PHE A 71 0.68 -2.93 10.91
N THR A 72 1.02 -1.67 10.66
CA THR A 72 0.40 -0.51 11.33
C THR A 72 -1.09 -0.42 11.03
N ALA A 73 -1.48 -0.57 9.76
CA ALA A 73 -2.88 -0.59 9.35
C ALA A 73 -3.64 -1.75 9.99
N ASN A 74 -3.05 -2.94 10.06
CA ASN A 74 -3.66 -4.07 10.76
C ASN A 74 -3.83 -3.82 12.27
N LEU A 75 -2.86 -3.17 12.92
CA LEU A 75 -2.96 -2.80 14.34
C LEU A 75 -4.09 -1.79 14.58
N VAL A 76 -4.17 -0.74 13.76
CA VAL A 76 -5.24 0.27 13.82
C VAL A 76 -6.60 -0.39 13.57
N ALA A 77 -6.72 -1.21 12.53
CA ALA A 77 -7.96 -1.88 12.16
C ALA A 77 -8.42 -2.94 13.20
N SER A 78 -7.49 -3.60 13.88
CA SER A 78 -7.78 -4.58 14.94
C SER A 78 -7.86 -3.98 16.35
N SER A 79 -7.65 -2.67 16.51
CA SER A 79 -7.59 -2.01 17.82
C SER A 79 -8.87 -2.17 18.65
N ALA A 80 -10.05 -2.01 18.02
CA ALA A 80 -11.34 -2.20 18.68
C ALA A 80 -11.51 -3.61 19.26
N ARG A 81 -11.10 -4.63 18.49
CA ARG A 81 -11.12 -6.03 18.93
C ARG A 81 -10.19 -6.27 20.10
N ARG A 82 -8.94 -5.80 19.99
CA ARG A 82 -7.90 -5.95 21.02
C ARG A 82 -8.29 -5.26 22.33
N GLY A 83 -8.96 -4.12 22.24
CA GLY A 83 -9.47 -3.39 23.39
C GLY A 83 -10.83 -3.88 23.93
N ARG A 84 -11.41 -4.97 23.39
CA ARG A 84 -12.77 -5.45 23.71
C ARG A 84 -13.85 -4.38 23.55
N ALA A 85 -13.60 -3.34 22.76
CA ALA A 85 -14.51 -2.22 22.54
C ALA A 85 -15.58 -2.51 21.48
N GLU A 86 -15.54 -3.68 20.83
CA GLU A 86 -16.52 -4.11 19.83
C GLU A 86 -17.95 -4.13 20.41
N GLU A 87 -18.11 -4.55 21.67
CA GLU A 87 -19.40 -4.60 22.34
C GLU A 87 -20.02 -3.20 22.50
N THR A 88 -19.21 -2.21 22.91
CA THR A 88 -19.64 -0.81 23.00
C THR A 88 -19.93 -0.21 21.61
N LEU A 89 -19.14 -0.58 20.60
CA LEU A 89 -19.29 -0.08 19.24
C LEU A 89 -20.51 -0.66 18.51
N ASN A 90 -21.01 -1.84 18.93
CA ASN A 90 -22.22 -2.44 18.38
C ASN A 90 -23.49 -1.67 18.76
N VAL A 91 -23.44 -0.85 19.83
CA VAL A 91 -24.57 -0.02 20.26
C VAL A 91 -24.64 1.31 19.50
N THR A 92 -23.58 1.67 18.77
CA THR A 92 -23.58 2.93 18.00
C THR A 92 -24.43 2.83 16.74
N PRO A 93 -25.18 3.90 16.37
CA PRO A 93 -26.08 3.91 15.20
C PRO A 93 -25.35 3.92 13.85
N THR A 94 -24.05 3.61 13.82
CA THR A 94 -23.26 3.55 12.60
C THR A 94 -23.19 2.11 12.08
N THR A 95 -23.58 1.90 10.82
CA THR A 95 -23.50 0.60 10.17
C THR A 95 -22.03 0.14 10.02
N ASP A 96 -21.77 -1.15 10.19
CA ASP A 96 -20.41 -1.72 10.06
C ASP A 96 -19.81 -1.41 8.68
N THR A 97 -20.62 -1.47 7.62
CA THR A 97 -20.23 -1.10 6.26
C THR A 97 -19.71 0.34 6.17
N ARG A 98 -20.34 1.31 6.84
CA ARG A 98 -19.88 2.71 6.84
C ARG A 98 -18.56 2.86 7.57
N ARG A 99 -18.37 2.13 8.67
CA ARG A 99 -17.11 2.12 9.42
C ARG A 99 -15.98 1.48 8.61
N ALA A 100 -16.26 0.39 7.90
CA ALA A 100 -15.32 -0.28 7.02
C ALA A 100 -14.87 0.62 5.86
N TRP A 101 -15.80 1.38 5.26
CA TRP A 101 -15.49 2.41 4.26
C TRP A 101 -14.59 3.49 4.84
N ALA A 102 -14.97 4.06 5.99
CA ALA A 102 -14.21 5.12 6.63
C ALA A 102 -12.79 4.68 6.99
N MET A 103 -12.63 3.45 7.50
CA MET A 103 -11.35 2.86 7.83
C MET A 103 -10.49 2.60 6.58
N SER A 104 -11.06 2.00 5.54
CA SER A 104 -10.33 1.69 4.30
C SER A 104 -9.87 2.98 3.61
N LEU A 105 -10.73 3.99 3.48
CA LEU A 105 -10.37 5.28 2.89
C LEU A 105 -9.45 6.10 3.78
N GLY A 106 -9.69 6.11 5.09
CA GLY A 106 -8.87 6.82 6.07
C GLY A 106 -7.45 6.29 6.15
N ILE A 107 -7.24 5.00 5.81
CA ILE A 107 -5.91 4.41 5.71
C ILE A 107 -5.32 4.61 4.31
N ALA A 108 -6.07 4.28 3.25
CA ALA A 108 -5.54 4.32 1.89
C ALA A 108 -5.18 5.72 1.41
N LEU A 109 -5.99 6.74 1.69
CA LEU A 109 -5.79 8.08 1.12
C LEU A 109 -4.50 8.76 1.62
N PRO A 110 -4.19 8.81 2.93
CA PRO A 110 -2.93 9.37 3.39
C PRO A 110 -1.71 8.65 2.82
N LEU A 111 -1.79 7.31 2.71
CA LEU A 111 -0.71 6.48 2.20
C LEU A 111 -0.48 6.68 0.70
N ALA A 112 -1.56 6.77 -0.08
CA ALA A 112 -1.51 7.13 -1.49
C ALA A 112 -0.89 8.53 -1.67
N ALA A 113 -1.28 9.49 -0.83
CA ALA A 113 -0.71 10.84 -0.86
C ALA A 113 0.78 10.84 -0.54
N THR A 114 1.24 10.08 0.47
CA THR A 114 2.66 9.89 0.77
C THR A 114 3.41 9.30 -0.42
N GLY A 115 2.84 8.29 -1.09
CA GLY A 115 3.46 7.69 -2.28
C GLY A 115 3.52 8.67 -3.46
N ALA A 116 2.50 9.51 -3.63
CA ALA A 116 2.49 10.55 -4.66
C ALA A 116 3.52 11.66 -4.38
N ILE A 117 3.68 12.06 -3.11
CA ILE A 117 4.71 13.01 -2.69
C ILE A 117 6.11 12.41 -2.95
N ALA A 118 6.32 11.13 -2.64
CA ALA A 118 7.57 10.45 -2.93
C ALA A 118 7.87 10.40 -4.44
N ALA A 119 6.88 10.03 -5.26
CA ALA A 119 6.99 10.06 -6.71
C ALA A 119 7.36 11.45 -7.24
N GLY A 120 6.70 12.50 -6.72
CA GLY A 120 7.01 13.89 -7.06
C GLY A 120 8.41 14.33 -6.62
N ALA A 121 8.86 13.90 -5.44
CA ALA A 121 10.21 14.15 -4.96
C ALA A 121 11.26 13.47 -5.84
N MET A 122 11.02 12.22 -6.26
CA MET A 122 11.89 11.51 -7.20
C MET A 122 11.95 12.19 -8.57
N ALA A 123 10.81 12.64 -9.10
CA ALA A 123 10.74 13.39 -10.35
C ALA A 123 11.46 14.76 -10.27
N LEU A 124 11.41 15.41 -9.10
CA LEU A 124 12.15 16.65 -8.86
C LEU A 124 13.67 16.39 -8.85
N VAL A 125 14.12 15.32 -8.19
CA VAL A 125 15.54 14.93 -8.17
C VAL A 125 16.04 14.57 -9.57
N ASP A 126 15.23 13.87 -10.36
CA ASP A 126 15.51 13.56 -11.78
C ASP A 126 15.75 14.84 -12.61
N SER A 127 14.95 15.88 -12.39
CA SER A 127 15.08 17.16 -13.13
C SER A 127 16.42 17.88 -12.97
N LEU A 128 17.26 17.46 -12.01
CA LEU A 128 18.59 18.02 -11.79
C LEU A 128 19.66 17.48 -12.78
N ASN A 129 19.32 16.52 -13.66
CA ASN A 129 20.16 15.95 -14.73
C ASN A 129 21.49 15.30 -14.29
N ASP A 130 21.65 15.02 -12.99
CA ASP A 130 22.87 14.40 -12.43
C ASP A 130 22.76 12.86 -12.33
N ILE A 131 21.71 12.24 -12.90
CA ILE A 131 21.43 10.80 -12.80
C ILE A 131 21.46 10.16 -14.19
N PRO A 132 22.22 9.07 -14.40
CA PRO A 132 22.19 8.34 -15.67
C PRO A 132 20.78 7.82 -16.01
N PRO A 133 20.32 7.90 -17.28
CA PRO A 133 18.98 7.45 -17.67
C PRO A 133 18.65 6.01 -17.31
N ALA A 134 19.66 5.13 -17.27
CA ALA A 134 19.49 3.73 -16.88
C ALA A 134 19.09 3.54 -15.40
N GLN A 135 19.28 4.55 -14.55
CA GLN A 135 18.93 4.52 -13.13
C GLN A 135 17.61 5.24 -12.82
N LEU A 136 17.02 5.90 -13.82
CA LEU A 136 15.78 6.64 -13.68
C LEU A 136 14.58 5.71 -13.85
N GLN A 137 13.61 5.88 -12.96
CA GLN A 137 12.32 5.24 -13.12
C GLN A 137 11.46 5.98 -14.12
N THR A 138 10.76 5.22 -14.95
CA THR A 138 9.77 5.74 -15.87
C THR A 138 8.57 6.34 -15.11
N ALA A 139 7.81 7.22 -15.76
CA ALA A 139 6.59 7.77 -15.17
C ALA A 139 5.59 6.67 -14.73
N GLY A 140 5.54 5.55 -15.45
CA GLY A 140 4.70 4.41 -15.09
C GLY A 140 5.17 3.68 -13.84
N GLU A 141 6.47 3.65 -13.56
CA GLU A 141 7.05 3.07 -12.34
C GLU A 141 6.80 3.98 -11.13
N LEU A 142 7.01 5.29 -11.28
CA LEU A 142 6.70 6.27 -10.23
C LEU A 142 5.20 6.26 -9.87
N ALA A 143 4.33 6.04 -10.86
CA ALA A 143 2.88 5.92 -10.63
C ALA A 143 2.48 4.72 -9.76
N GLN A 144 3.37 3.75 -9.53
CA GLN A 144 3.10 2.59 -8.67
C GLN A 144 3.17 2.94 -7.19
N LEU A 145 4.02 3.89 -6.78
CA LEU A 145 4.28 4.21 -5.37
C LEU A 145 3.01 4.55 -4.55
N PRO A 146 2.06 5.37 -5.05
CA PRO A 146 0.79 5.61 -4.35
C PRO A 146 0.01 4.32 -4.10
N PHE A 147 -0.05 3.43 -5.09
CA PHE A 147 -0.83 2.20 -5.01
C PHE A 147 -0.14 1.11 -4.18
N ILE A 148 1.19 1.06 -4.18
CA ILE A 148 1.96 0.16 -3.32
C ILE A 148 1.66 0.47 -1.85
N LEU A 149 1.77 1.75 -1.45
CA LEU A 149 1.52 2.14 -0.06
C LEU A 149 0.05 1.99 0.33
N ALA A 150 -0.87 2.45 -0.52
CA ALA A 150 -2.30 2.28 -0.27
C ALA A 150 -2.69 0.80 -0.20
N GLY A 151 -2.19 -0.02 -1.14
CA GLY A 151 -2.42 -1.45 -1.22
C GLY A 151 -1.92 -2.19 0.01
N ALA A 152 -0.71 -1.86 0.50
CA ALA A 152 -0.18 -2.44 1.74
C ALA A 152 -1.06 -2.11 2.96
N GLY A 153 -1.50 -0.85 3.08
CA GLY A 153 -2.41 -0.44 4.15
C GLY A 153 -3.77 -1.17 4.07
N LEU A 154 -4.34 -1.25 2.88
CA LEU A 154 -5.61 -1.94 2.62
C LEU A 154 -5.50 -3.44 2.86
N LEU A 155 -4.38 -4.07 2.51
CA LEU A 155 -4.12 -5.47 2.81
C LEU A 155 -4.06 -5.70 4.33
N GLY A 156 -3.51 -4.76 5.09
CA GLY A 156 -3.50 -4.80 6.55
C GLY A 156 -4.91 -4.70 7.14
N VAL A 157 -5.75 -3.81 6.60
CA VAL A 157 -7.18 -3.71 6.97
C VAL A 157 -7.93 -5.00 6.62
N LEU A 158 -7.70 -5.54 5.42
CA LEU A 158 -8.33 -6.76 4.94
C LEU A 158 -7.94 -7.94 5.83
N ALA A 159 -6.65 -8.10 6.15
CA ALA A 159 -6.16 -9.13 7.07
C ALA A 159 -6.80 -8.99 8.46
N ALA A 160 -6.83 -7.77 9.02
CA ALA A 160 -7.45 -7.52 10.33
C ALA A 160 -8.93 -7.91 10.38
N ARG A 161 -9.63 -7.76 9.26
CA ARG A 161 -11.06 -8.07 9.12
C ARG A 161 -11.29 -9.54 8.81
N TRP A 162 -10.54 -10.18 7.93
CA TRP A 162 -10.80 -11.57 7.52
C TRP A 162 -10.11 -12.62 8.41
N LEU A 163 -9.01 -12.24 9.08
CA LEU A 163 -8.22 -13.13 9.94
C LEU A 163 -8.22 -12.57 11.38
N PRO A 164 -9.24 -12.88 12.20
CA PRO A 164 -9.46 -12.23 13.49
C PRO A 164 -8.49 -12.62 14.62
N PHE A 165 -7.32 -13.18 14.31
CA PHE A 165 -6.29 -13.57 15.27
C PHE A 165 -5.01 -12.73 15.12
N ALA A 166 -4.20 -12.67 16.18
CA ALA A 166 -3.04 -11.76 16.26
C ALA A 166 -2.01 -11.96 15.12
N GLY A 167 -1.85 -13.20 14.66
CA GLY A 167 -0.92 -13.57 13.60
C GLY A 167 -1.47 -13.47 12.17
N GLY A 168 -2.72 -13.04 11.97
CA GLY A 168 -3.36 -13.07 10.65
C GLY A 168 -2.57 -12.30 9.59
N VAL A 169 -2.17 -11.08 9.90
CA VAL A 169 -1.34 -10.24 9.01
C VAL A 169 0.03 -10.84 8.72
N LEU A 170 0.64 -11.53 9.68
CA LEU A 170 1.93 -12.18 9.49
C LEU A 170 1.80 -13.37 8.52
N ILE A 171 0.73 -14.16 8.67
CA ILE A 171 0.43 -15.25 7.73
C ILE A 171 0.16 -14.70 6.33
N THR A 172 -0.64 -13.62 6.21
CA THR A 172 -0.87 -12.97 4.92
C THR A 172 0.45 -12.53 4.29
N PHE A 173 1.33 -11.88 5.06
CA PHE A 173 2.63 -11.45 4.57
C PHE A 173 3.51 -12.62 4.11
N ILE A 174 3.64 -13.68 4.91
CA ILE A 174 4.43 -14.86 4.58
C ILE A 174 3.87 -15.56 3.34
N MET A 175 2.56 -15.79 3.28
CA MET A 175 1.93 -16.50 2.16
C MET A 175 2.02 -15.69 0.85
N SER A 176 1.84 -14.37 0.90
CA SER A 176 2.05 -13.53 -0.27
C SER A 176 3.50 -13.55 -0.74
N THR A 177 4.46 -13.52 0.19
CA THR A 177 5.89 -13.58 -0.12
C THR A 177 6.29 -14.92 -0.72
N LEU A 178 5.81 -16.04 -0.15
CA LEU A 178 6.02 -17.38 -0.72
C LEU A 178 5.34 -17.53 -2.09
N GLY A 179 4.13 -17.02 -2.24
CA GLY A 179 3.42 -17.02 -3.52
C GLY A 179 4.17 -16.26 -4.60
N ALA A 180 4.71 -15.09 -4.25
CA ALA A 180 5.56 -14.31 -5.13
C ALA A 180 6.87 -15.05 -5.48
N LEU A 181 7.54 -15.65 -4.50
CA LEU A 181 8.74 -16.48 -4.73
C LEU A 181 8.47 -17.59 -5.75
N VAL A 182 7.34 -18.29 -5.62
CA VAL A 182 6.95 -19.36 -6.55
C VAL A 182 6.57 -18.80 -7.93
N ALA A 183 5.78 -17.73 -7.97
CA ALA A 183 5.29 -17.14 -9.22
C ALA A 183 6.42 -16.52 -10.06
N PHE A 184 7.36 -15.85 -9.41
CA PHE A 184 8.46 -15.16 -10.09
C PHE A 184 9.73 -15.99 -10.20
N ARG A 185 9.86 -17.10 -9.44
CA ARG A 185 11.06 -17.96 -9.39
C ARG A 185 12.36 -17.20 -9.11
N ARG A 186 12.29 -16.11 -8.32
CA ARG A 186 13.41 -15.20 -8.02
C ARG A 186 14.03 -15.53 -6.67
N PHE A 187 15.00 -16.45 -6.62
CA PHE A 187 15.73 -16.74 -5.37
C PHE A 187 17.07 -15.99 -5.28
N ASP A 188 17.57 -15.48 -6.40
CA ASP A 188 18.99 -15.12 -6.54
C ASP A 188 19.27 -13.61 -6.46
N SER A 189 18.23 -12.76 -6.53
CA SER A 189 18.41 -11.32 -6.78
C SER A 189 18.45 -10.42 -5.52
N GLY A 190 18.43 -10.99 -4.31
CA GLY A 190 18.39 -10.20 -3.07
C GLY A 190 17.19 -9.23 -2.95
N THR A 191 16.22 -9.31 -3.86
CA THR A 191 15.04 -8.42 -3.98
C THR A 191 13.75 -9.22 -4.07
N TRP A 192 13.81 -10.51 -3.75
CA TRP A 192 12.72 -11.47 -3.90
C TRP A 192 11.48 -11.17 -3.06
N TRP A 193 11.62 -10.31 -2.05
CA TRP A 193 10.53 -9.82 -1.21
C TRP A 193 9.87 -8.53 -1.75
N MET A 194 10.43 -7.85 -2.77
CA MET A 194 9.85 -6.67 -3.44
C MET A 194 8.96 -7.06 -4.62
N TRP A 195 7.92 -7.85 -4.36
CA TRP A 195 7.04 -8.40 -5.40
C TRP A 195 5.93 -7.45 -5.87
N TRP A 196 5.95 -6.20 -5.40
CA TRP A 196 4.92 -5.19 -5.63
C TRP A 196 5.36 -4.02 -6.53
N SER A 197 6.62 -4.00 -6.98
CA SER A 197 7.10 -3.03 -7.98
C SER A 197 7.59 -3.76 -9.23
N THR A 198 7.50 -3.09 -10.39
CA THR A 198 8.06 -3.64 -11.62
C THR A 198 9.57 -3.50 -11.70
N SER A 199 10.18 -2.55 -10.99
CA SER A 199 11.64 -2.35 -10.98
C SER A 199 12.23 -2.52 -9.60
N ALA A 200 13.48 -3.00 -9.58
CA ALA A 200 14.37 -2.94 -8.43
C ALA A 200 15.77 -2.61 -8.95
N THR A 201 16.17 -1.34 -8.84
CA THR A 201 17.55 -0.91 -9.04
C THR A 201 18.18 -0.73 -7.67
N LEU A 202 19.00 -1.70 -7.26
CA LEU A 202 19.83 -1.64 -6.06
C LEU A 202 21.23 -2.05 -6.48
N GLU A 203 22.16 -1.08 -6.45
CA GLU A 203 23.61 -1.27 -6.62
C GLU A 203 23.99 -2.33 -7.66
N ASP A 204 23.87 -1.98 -8.94
CA ASP A 204 24.33 -2.78 -10.10
C ASP A 204 23.65 -4.16 -10.30
N VAL A 205 22.70 -4.54 -9.45
CA VAL A 205 21.85 -5.71 -9.67
C VAL A 205 20.59 -5.26 -10.40
N GLU A 206 20.65 -5.26 -11.73
CA GLU A 206 19.45 -5.21 -12.57
C GLU A 206 18.64 -6.49 -12.33
N ALA A 207 17.75 -6.48 -11.33
CA ALA A 207 16.76 -7.55 -11.21
C ALA A 207 15.75 -7.34 -12.36
N PRO A 208 15.64 -8.28 -13.33
CA PRO A 208 14.78 -8.09 -14.48
C PRO A 208 13.35 -7.78 -14.02
N ALA A 209 12.78 -6.75 -14.62
CA ALA A 209 11.48 -6.22 -14.26
C ALA A 209 10.40 -7.30 -14.28
N VAL A 210 9.32 -7.13 -13.50
CA VAL A 210 8.11 -7.93 -13.76
C VAL A 210 7.76 -7.70 -15.24
N PRO A 211 7.59 -8.75 -16.08
CA PRO A 211 7.26 -8.56 -17.48
C PRO A 211 6.00 -7.70 -17.61
N GLY A 212 6.01 -6.80 -18.59
CA GLY A 212 4.89 -5.91 -18.92
C GLY A 212 5.18 -4.41 -18.77
N GLU A 213 4.27 -3.61 -19.32
CA GLU A 213 4.33 -2.16 -19.28
C GLU A 213 4.10 -1.62 -17.84
N PRO A 214 4.97 -0.72 -17.32
CA PRO A 214 4.86 -0.23 -15.93
C PRO A 214 3.53 0.45 -15.58
N TRP A 215 2.91 1.12 -16.56
CA TRP A 215 1.62 1.76 -16.37
C TRP A 215 0.46 0.75 -16.26
N LEU A 216 0.56 -0.41 -16.93
CA LEU A 216 -0.40 -1.51 -16.76
C LEU A 216 -0.30 -2.09 -15.35
N HIS A 217 0.92 -2.19 -14.80
CA HIS A 217 1.10 -2.63 -13.43
C HIS A 217 0.49 -1.66 -12.42
N ALA A 218 0.64 -0.34 -12.62
CA ALA A 218 -0.02 0.66 -11.78
C ALA A 218 -1.56 0.52 -11.83
N ALA A 219 -2.12 0.29 -13.03
CA ALA A 219 -3.56 0.02 -13.18
C ALA A 219 -4.00 -1.27 -12.49
N TYR A 220 -3.20 -2.33 -12.59
CA TYR A 220 -3.40 -3.59 -11.88
C TYR A 220 -3.39 -3.39 -10.35
N LEU A 221 -2.41 -2.66 -9.80
CA LEU A 221 -2.32 -2.33 -8.38
C LEU A 221 -3.54 -1.50 -7.91
N ALA A 222 -4.01 -0.56 -8.72
CA ALA A 222 -5.23 0.19 -8.44
C ALA A 222 -6.46 -0.73 -8.37
N GLY A 223 -6.56 -1.71 -9.29
CA GLY A 223 -7.59 -2.75 -9.28
C GLY A 223 -7.54 -3.62 -8.01
N LEU A 224 -6.33 -4.03 -7.59
CA LEU A 224 -6.14 -4.76 -6.34
C LEU A 224 -6.55 -3.94 -5.11
N CYS A 225 -6.22 -2.65 -5.08
CA CYS A 225 -6.67 -1.75 -4.01
C CYS A 225 -8.20 -1.68 -3.96
N ALA A 226 -8.86 -1.54 -5.12
CA ALA A 226 -10.32 -1.54 -5.20
C ALA A 226 -10.91 -2.88 -4.71
N CYS A 227 -10.34 -4.01 -5.13
CA CYS A 227 -10.74 -5.35 -4.65
C CYS A 227 -10.61 -5.46 -3.13
N ALA A 228 -9.50 -5.00 -2.55
CA ALA A 228 -9.26 -5.04 -1.10
C ALA A 228 -10.29 -4.19 -0.34
N ILE A 229 -10.62 -3.00 -0.83
CA ILE A 229 -11.67 -2.15 -0.25
C ILE A 229 -13.02 -2.85 -0.29
N ILE A 230 -13.43 -3.36 -1.45
CA ILE A 230 -14.72 -4.03 -1.64
C ILE A 230 -14.82 -5.27 -0.74
N ALA A 231 -13.77 -6.09 -0.68
CA ALA A 231 -13.71 -7.28 0.16
C ALA A 231 -13.70 -6.94 1.66
N ALA A 232 -13.07 -5.83 2.05
CA ALA A 232 -13.10 -5.36 3.44
C ALA A 232 -14.50 -4.86 3.83
N VAL A 233 -15.16 -4.10 2.94
CA VAL A 233 -16.46 -3.47 3.16
C VAL A 233 -17.59 -4.49 3.21
N TYR A 234 -17.64 -5.43 2.27
CA TYR A 234 -18.76 -6.37 2.09
C TYR A 234 -18.46 -7.77 2.65
N ARG A 235 -17.77 -7.83 3.80
CA ARG A 235 -17.43 -9.09 4.48
C ARG A 235 -18.67 -9.89 4.91
N ASP A 236 -19.73 -9.21 5.31
CA ASP A 236 -20.90 -9.83 5.92
C ASP A 236 -21.70 -10.71 4.95
N ARG A 237 -22.13 -11.90 5.41
CA ARG A 237 -22.90 -12.86 4.60
C ARG A 237 -24.16 -12.28 3.98
N THR A 238 -24.81 -11.35 4.68
CA THR A 238 -26.01 -10.66 4.20
C THR A 238 -25.73 -9.75 2.99
N GLN A 239 -24.47 -9.38 2.78
CA GLN A 239 -24.01 -8.49 1.72
C GLN A 239 -23.28 -9.22 0.58
N TRP A 240 -23.19 -10.55 0.61
CA TRP A 240 -22.49 -11.33 -0.42
C TRP A 240 -23.04 -11.11 -1.83
N LYS A 241 -24.35 -10.88 -1.98
CA LYS A 241 -24.91 -10.52 -3.29
C LYS A 241 -24.33 -9.21 -3.84
N ARG A 242 -24.10 -8.22 -2.96
CA ARG A 242 -23.46 -6.95 -3.34
C ARG A 242 -21.97 -7.12 -3.59
N LEU A 243 -21.30 -7.97 -2.78
CA LEU A 243 -19.90 -8.34 -3.02
C LEU A 243 -19.74 -8.99 -4.39
N ALA A 244 -20.61 -9.92 -4.79
CA ALA A 244 -20.58 -10.54 -6.11
C ALA A 244 -20.89 -9.54 -7.23
N LEU A 245 -21.93 -8.71 -7.05
CA LEU A 245 -22.37 -7.74 -8.06
C LEU A 245 -21.32 -6.66 -8.35
N ILE A 246 -20.64 -6.15 -7.31
CA ILE A 246 -19.67 -5.05 -7.43
C ILE A 246 -18.24 -5.59 -7.54
N GLY A 247 -17.88 -6.56 -6.69
CA GLY A 247 -16.55 -7.13 -6.63
C GLY A 247 -16.23 -8.06 -7.80
N GLY A 248 -17.22 -8.78 -8.35
CA GLY A 248 -17.03 -9.65 -9.51
C GLY A 248 -16.47 -8.90 -10.72
N PRO A 249 -17.14 -7.83 -11.21
CA PRO A 249 -16.62 -7.03 -12.32
C PRO A 249 -15.25 -6.40 -12.06
N VAL A 250 -15.02 -5.88 -10.85
CA VAL A 250 -13.73 -5.27 -10.49
C VAL A 250 -12.61 -6.31 -10.45
N LEU A 251 -12.88 -7.50 -9.92
CA LEU A 251 -11.94 -8.61 -9.92
C LEU A 251 -11.62 -9.07 -11.34
N VAL A 252 -12.63 -9.25 -12.18
CA VAL A 252 -12.44 -9.65 -13.60
C VAL A 252 -11.60 -8.61 -14.34
N ALA A 253 -11.89 -7.32 -14.18
CA ALA A 253 -11.10 -6.25 -14.78
C ALA A 253 -9.64 -6.26 -14.26
N THR A 254 -9.44 -6.46 -12.96
CA THR A 254 -8.10 -6.54 -12.35
C THR A 254 -7.33 -7.74 -12.88
N LEU A 255 -7.96 -8.91 -13.00
CA LEU A 255 -7.34 -10.11 -13.57
C LEU A 255 -7.02 -9.94 -15.05
N ALA A 256 -7.88 -9.27 -15.82
CA ALA A 256 -7.62 -8.95 -17.21
C ALA A 256 -6.40 -8.02 -17.36
N LEU A 257 -6.27 -7.00 -16.51
CA LEU A 257 -5.08 -6.13 -16.47
C LEU A 257 -3.81 -6.91 -16.11
N GLY A 258 -3.88 -7.78 -15.10
CA GLY A 258 -2.76 -8.65 -14.73
C GLY A 258 -2.38 -9.62 -15.86
N TRP A 259 -3.36 -10.16 -16.58
CA TRP A 259 -3.11 -11.02 -17.74
C TRP A 259 -2.46 -10.26 -18.91
N LEU A 260 -2.94 -9.04 -19.19
CA LEU A 260 -2.36 -8.17 -20.21
C LEU A 260 -0.92 -7.77 -19.87
N GLN A 261 -0.62 -7.57 -18.59
CA GLN A 261 0.73 -7.29 -18.13
C GLN A 261 1.69 -8.47 -18.40
N LEU A 262 1.22 -9.71 -18.33
CA LEU A 262 2.06 -10.91 -18.53
C LEU A 262 2.30 -11.27 -20.00
N ARG A 263 1.67 -10.56 -20.94
CA ARG A 263 1.82 -10.79 -22.39
C ARG A 263 2.85 -9.84 -22.99
#